data_AF-A0A7W7CX46-F1
#
_entry.id   AF-A0A7W7CX46-F1
#
_cell.length_a   1.000
_cell.length_b   1.000
_cell.length_c   1.000
_cell.angle_alpha   90.00
_cell.angle_beta   90.00
_cell.angle_gamma   90.00
#
_symmetry.space_group_name_H-M   'P 1'
#
loop_
_entity.id
_entity.type
_entity.pdbx_description
1 polymer ?
#
loop_
_entity_poly.entity_id
_entity_poly.type
_entity_poly.pdbx_seq_one_letter_code
_entity_poly.pdbx_strand_id
1 'polypeptide(L)'
;MAVFTTAASKPDSVYRPILRPRRGELAALAHLSATEAVRVMPILELEHGPGVLPLIRELPPRTGALAVDFGELPDPADPLVAPSLDLAEELADLGVAMLPVLRGQESRRRLAAHGLAARMHLRRAVLRLQPHADAANPAQADALADRLLHASGLEAEEVDLLIDLAETACVTHAARFQEQLHRILRWARTRPWRSISVASGAMPPNLDDLPTDVPVTIDRHDARVWARIGEPGIGYADYGVTSPVRRRGVQRHRQLPTLRYTGEHHWRIYRWSRRGGRSDDRCHDLCRTLVTSPHWPAAGARFSWGDAEIARRARSAPGAGSPAGWMSWSTSHHIAQVLQTLKIE
;
A
#
# COMPACT_ATOMS: atom_id res chain seq x y z
N MET A 1 4.71 28.21 -13.39
CA MET A 1 3.94 27.23 -14.17
C MET A 1 4.85 26.07 -14.54
N ALA A 2 4.92 25.05 -13.68
CA ALA A 2 5.59 23.80 -14.03
C ALA A 2 4.56 22.94 -14.78
N VAL A 3 4.82 22.72 -16.07
CA VAL A 3 4.03 21.82 -16.91
C VAL A 3 4.35 20.41 -16.45
N PHE A 4 3.45 19.80 -15.66
CA PHE A 4 3.52 18.38 -15.35
C PHE A 4 3.17 17.61 -16.63
N THR A 5 4.19 17.20 -17.38
CA THR A 5 4.04 16.22 -18.44
C THR A 5 3.67 14.88 -17.81
N THR A 6 2.37 14.59 -17.73
CA THR A 6 1.88 13.23 -17.50
C THR A 6 2.14 12.45 -18.78
N ALA A 7 3.31 11.80 -18.86
CA ALA A 7 3.50 10.69 -19.77
C ALA A 7 2.40 9.67 -19.42
N ALA A 8 1.48 9.47 -20.36
CA ALA A 8 0.40 8.50 -20.23
C ALA A 8 1.03 7.10 -20.18
N SER A 9 1.35 6.62 -18.98
CA SER A 9 1.64 5.21 -18.77
C SER A 9 0.39 4.42 -19.12
N LYS A 10 0.56 3.29 -19.82
CA LYS A 10 -0.55 2.37 -20.08
C LYS A 10 -1.22 2.05 -18.73
N PRO A 11 -2.56 2.11 -18.62
CA PRO A 11 -3.28 1.98 -17.34
C PRO A 11 -2.92 0.69 -16.56
N ASP A 12 -2.44 -0.33 -17.26
CA ASP A 12 -2.04 -1.67 -16.80
C ASP A 12 -0.71 -1.72 -16.02
N SER A 13 0.01 -0.59 -15.90
CA SER A 13 1.42 -0.58 -15.48
C SER A 13 1.72 0.11 -14.14
N VAL A 14 0.68 0.51 -13.38
CA VAL A 14 0.87 1.21 -12.10
C VAL A 14 0.58 0.27 -10.93
N TYR A 15 1.59 0.02 -10.11
CA TYR A 15 1.44 -0.69 -8.85
C TYR A 15 0.82 0.24 -7.79
N ARG A 16 -0.18 -0.27 -7.06
CA ARG A 16 -0.91 0.49 -6.04
C ARG A 16 -0.75 -0.14 -4.65
N PRO A 17 0.37 0.09 -3.94
CA PRO A 17 0.53 -0.37 -2.57
C PRO A 17 -0.45 0.37 -1.65
N ILE A 18 -1.22 -0.39 -0.87
CA ILE A 18 -2.07 0.12 0.21
C ILE A 18 -1.22 0.17 1.47
N LEU A 19 -0.89 1.39 1.90
CA LEU A 19 0.07 1.66 2.97
C LEU A 19 -0.57 2.44 4.10
N ARG A 20 0.04 2.30 5.29
CA ARG A 20 -0.27 3.15 6.43
C ARG A 20 0.67 4.36 6.41
N PRO A 21 0.20 5.58 6.69
CA PRO A 21 0.99 6.80 6.63
C PRO A 21 1.92 6.93 7.85
N ARG A 22 2.84 5.97 7.99
CA ARG A 22 3.85 5.94 9.04
C ARG A 22 5.21 6.27 8.44
N ARG A 23 6.14 6.70 9.31
CA ARG A 23 7.49 7.12 8.92
C ARG A 23 8.23 6.08 8.06
N GLY A 24 8.05 4.78 8.33
CA GLY A 24 8.75 3.73 7.59
C GLY A 24 8.31 3.67 6.13
N GLU A 25 7.01 3.62 5.92
CA GLU A 25 6.35 3.54 4.62
C GLU A 25 6.61 4.81 3.80
N LEU A 26 6.50 6.00 4.40
CA LEU A 26 6.85 7.25 3.69
C LEU A 26 8.33 7.35 3.38
N ALA A 27 9.23 6.87 4.25
CA ALA A 27 10.65 6.82 3.92
C ALA A 27 10.90 5.93 2.68
N ALA A 28 10.23 4.78 2.57
CA ALA A 28 10.33 3.96 1.37
C ALA A 28 9.86 4.71 0.10
N LEU A 29 8.75 5.44 0.17
CA LEU A 29 8.23 6.25 -0.95
C LEU A 29 9.13 7.45 -1.29
N ALA A 30 9.75 8.08 -0.31
CA ALA A 30 10.69 9.20 -0.49
C ALA A 30 12.02 8.77 -1.12
N HIS A 31 12.33 7.48 -1.09
CA HIS A 31 13.56 6.90 -1.63
C HIS A 31 13.38 6.10 -2.92
N LEU A 32 12.19 6.11 -3.54
CA LEU A 32 12.00 5.53 -4.87
C LEU A 32 12.96 6.15 -5.90
N SER A 33 13.51 5.34 -6.78
CA SER A 33 14.18 5.85 -7.98
C SER A 33 13.17 6.57 -8.89
N ALA A 34 13.66 7.39 -9.81
CA ALA A 34 12.78 8.09 -10.76
C ALA A 34 11.95 7.11 -11.63
N THR A 35 12.54 5.96 -11.98
CA THR A 35 11.86 4.91 -12.76
C THR A 35 10.80 4.17 -11.95
N GLU A 36 11.03 3.92 -10.66
CA GLU A 36 10.02 3.33 -9.78
C GLU A 36 8.88 4.33 -9.48
N ALA A 37 9.21 5.60 -9.26
CA ALA A 37 8.26 6.63 -8.85
C ALA A 37 7.11 6.82 -9.84
N VAL A 38 7.37 6.75 -11.15
CA VAL A 38 6.33 6.90 -12.19
C VAL A 38 5.44 5.65 -12.34
N ARG A 39 5.81 4.54 -11.70
CA ARG A 39 5.11 3.24 -11.76
C ARG A 39 4.38 2.89 -10.47
N VAL A 40 4.39 3.77 -9.48
CA VAL A 40 3.76 3.54 -8.17
C VAL A 40 2.76 4.65 -7.87
N MET A 41 1.53 4.28 -7.52
CA MET A 41 0.51 5.19 -7.01
C MET A 41 0.08 4.68 -5.62
N PRO A 42 0.70 5.15 -4.53
CA PRO A 42 0.43 4.64 -3.20
C PRO A 42 -0.97 5.07 -2.74
N ILE A 43 -1.65 4.18 -2.03
CA ILE A 43 -2.91 4.47 -1.35
C ILE A 43 -2.60 4.55 0.15
N LEU A 44 -2.70 5.74 0.73
CA LEU A 44 -2.45 5.97 2.14
C LEU A 44 -3.75 5.88 2.92
N GLU A 45 -3.90 4.86 3.76
CA GLU A 45 -5.03 4.71 4.66
C GLU A 45 -4.81 5.54 5.93
N LEU A 46 -5.47 6.70 5.99
CA LEU A 46 -5.36 7.58 7.14
C LEU A 46 -5.93 6.93 8.40
N GLU A 47 -5.40 7.35 9.54
CA GLU A 47 -5.82 6.89 10.85
C GLU A 47 -5.86 8.04 11.84
N HIS A 48 -6.52 7.82 12.98
CA HIS A 48 -6.54 8.77 14.07
C HIS A 48 -5.10 9.05 14.55
N GLY A 49 -4.69 10.32 14.60
CA GLY A 49 -3.33 10.66 14.98
C GLY A 49 -2.90 12.07 14.55
N PRO A 50 -1.59 12.35 14.56
CA PRO A 50 -1.03 13.70 14.34
C PRO A 50 -1.13 14.23 12.89
N GLY A 51 -1.95 13.59 12.04
CA GLY A 51 -2.04 13.89 10.62
C GLY A 51 -0.85 13.37 9.80
N VAL A 52 -1.05 13.20 8.49
CA VAL A 52 -0.03 12.70 7.56
C VAL A 52 0.93 13.81 7.07
N LEU A 53 0.48 15.06 7.12
CA LEU A 53 1.19 16.22 6.56
C LEU A 53 2.59 16.47 7.14
N PRO A 54 2.81 16.42 8.47
CA PRO A 54 4.16 16.57 9.01
C PRO A 54 5.14 15.53 8.46
N LEU A 55 4.65 14.29 8.28
CA LEU A 55 5.47 13.21 7.72
C LEU A 55 5.75 13.41 6.23
N ILE A 56 4.78 13.90 5.44
CA ILE A 56 4.99 14.21 4.02
C ILE A 56 5.96 15.39 3.84
N ARG A 57 5.89 16.42 4.69
CA ARG A 57 6.86 17.53 4.66
C ARG A 57 8.29 17.05 4.91
N GLU A 58 8.45 16.09 5.82
CA GLU A 58 9.76 15.52 6.16
C GLU A 58 10.24 14.49 5.13
N LEU A 59 9.32 13.67 4.61
CA LEU A 59 9.56 12.54 3.73
C LEU A 59 8.66 12.65 2.50
N PRO A 60 8.91 13.61 1.60
CA PRO A 60 8.05 13.86 0.45
C PRO A 60 8.08 12.64 -0.49
N PRO A 61 6.92 12.03 -0.81
CA PRO A 61 6.86 10.88 -1.69
C PRO A 61 7.27 11.28 -3.11
N ARG A 62 8.13 10.49 -3.74
CA ARG A 62 8.64 10.80 -5.08
C ARG A 62 7.65 10.52 -6.21
N THR A 63 6.52 9.90 -5.91
CA THR A 63 5.48 9.52 -6.88
C THR A 63 4.76 10.74 -7.47
N GLY A 64 4.88 11.92 -6.86
CA GLY A 64 4.23 13.17 -7.31
C GLY A 64 2.71 13.19 -7.14
N ALA A 65 2.10 12.03 -6.93
CA ALA A 65 0.71 11.86 -6.59
C ALA A 65 0.54 10.71 -5.59
N LEU A 66 -0.51 10.80 -4.77
CA LEU A 66 -0.90 9.75 -3.83
C LEU A 66 -2.42 9.70 -3.71
N ALA A 67 -2.95 8.50 -3.50
CA ALA A 67 -4.34 8.33 -3.14
C ALA A 67 -4.49 8.35 -1.61
N VAL A 68 -5.56 8.95 -1.11
CA VAL A 68 -5.80 9.10 0.34
C VAL A 68 -7.14 8.50 0.72
N ASP A 69 -7.10 7.48 1.57
CA ASP A 69 -8.28 6.82 2.12
C ASP A 69 -8.60 7.37 3.51
N PHE A 70 -9.74 8.05 3.62
CA PHE A 70 -10.25 8.62 4.85
C PHE A 70 -11.20 7.67 5.60
N GLY A 71 -11.38 6.43 5.12
CA GLY A 71 -12.42 5.51 5.57
C GLY A 71 -12.36 5.11 7.05
N GLU A 72 -11.22 5.28 7.71
CA GLU A 72 -11.04 5.04 9.16
C GLU A 72 -11.24 6.30 10.01
N LEU A 73 -11.46 7.46 9.39
CA LEU A 73 -11.69 8.72 10.08
C LEU A 73 -13.20 9.02 10.16
N PRO A 74 -13.72 9.41 11.34
CA PRO A 74 -15.11 9.79 11.47
C PRO A 74 -15.42 11.05 10.66
N ASP A 75 -16.69 11.22 10.29
CA ASP A 75 -17.17 12.48 9.76
C ASP A 75 -17.00 13.60 10.78
N PRO A 76 -16.43 14.76 10.39
CA PRO A 76 -16.30 15.87 11.31
C PRO A 76 -17.70 16.33 11.76
N ALA A 77 -17.85 16.66 13.04
CA ALA A 77 -19.12 17.17 13.55
C ALA A 77 -19.48 18.53 12.92
N ASP A 78 -18.48 19.38 12.72
CA ASP A 78 -18.63 20.69 12.08
C ASP A 78 -18.80 20.53 10.56
N PRO A 79 -19.90 21.00 9.96
CA PRO A 79 -20.12 20.95 8.51
C PRO A 79 -19.22 21.85 7.69
N LEU A 80 -18.52 22.81 8.30
CA LEU A 80 -17.55 23.67 7.62
C LEU A 80 -16.18 23.00 7.48
N VAL A 81 -15.94 21.89 8.19
CA VAL A 81 -14.67 21.16 8.13
C VAL A 81 -14.75 20.10 7.03
N ALA A 82 -13.84 20.18 6.07
CA ALA A 82 -13.75 19.26 4.95
C ALA A 82 -12.32 18.69 4.86
N PRO A 83 -11.98 17.65 5.65
CA PRO A 83 -10.60 17.17 5.81
C PRO A 83 -9.91 16.77 4.51
N SER A 84 -10.68 16.30 3.53
CA SER A 84 -10.13 15.99 2.21
C SER A 84 -9.81 17.22 1.37
N LEU A 85 -10.58 18.31 1.49
CA LEU A 85 -10.24 19.57 0.83
C LEU A 85 -9.04 20.23 1.48
N ASP A 86 -9.04 20.35 2.82
CA ASP A 86 -7.94 20.94 3.57
C ASP A 86 -6.61 20.21 3.25
N LEU A 87 -6.65 18.87 3.26
CA LEU A 87 -5.47 18.07 2.92
C LEU A 87 -5.08 18.20 1.44
N ALA A 88 -6.04 18.32 0.52
CA ALA A 88 -5.75 18.53 -0.89
C ALA A 88 -5.02 19.87 -1.12
N GLU A 89 -5.45 20.95 -0.46
CA GLU A 89 -4.78 22.25 -0.55
C GLU A 89 -3.35 22.16 -0.02
N GLU A 90 -3.16 21.61 1.18
CA GLU A 90 -1.84 21.51 1.78
C GLU A 90 -0.89 20.59 0.99
N LEU A 91 -1.40 19.54 0.34
CA LEU A 91 -0.58 18.68 -0.54
C LEU A 91 -0.23 19.38 -1.85
N ALA A 92 -1.13 20.21 -2.40
CA ALA A 92 -0.86 21.00 -3.59
C ALA A 92 0.31 21.97 -3.37
N ASP A 93 0.34 22.62 -2.20
CA ASP A 93 1.44 23.51 -1.78
C ASP A 93 2.80 22.79 -1.69
N LEU A 94 2.77 21.48 -1.43
CA LEU A 94 3.95 20.61 -1.41
C LEU A 94 4.28 20.01 -2.79
N GLY A 95 3.52 20.36 -3.83
CA GLY A 95 3.68 19.83 -5.18
C GLY A 95 3.27 18.36 -5.31
N VAL A 96 2.39 17.87 -4.42
CA VAL A 96 1.90 16.48 -4.40
C VAL A 96 0.43 16.47 -4.77
N ALA A 97 0.07 15.75 -5.83
CA ALA A 97 -1.32 15.62 -6.22
C ALA A 97 -2.06 14.61 -5.35
N MET A 98 -3.28 14.96 -4.91
CA MET A 98 -4.12 14.06 -4.12
C MET A 98 -5.23 13.43 -4.96
N LEU A 99 -5.40 12.10 -4.84
CA LEU A 99 -6.59 11.38 -5.32
C LEU A 99 -7.39 10.90 -4.09
N PRO A 100 -8.57 11.45 -3.81
CA PRO A 100 -9.37 10.93 -2.71
C PRO A 100 -9.86 9.51 -3.03
N VAL A 101 -9.88 8.64 -2.02
CA VAL A 101 -10.49 7.31 -2.12
C VAL A 101 -11.95 7.41 -1.69
N LEU A 102 -12.86 7.03 -2.57
CA LEU A 102 -14.30 6.92 -2.34
C LEU A 102 -14.61 5.57 -1.72
N ARG A 103 -15.28 5.58 -0.56
CA ARG A 103 -15.61 4.38 0.21
C ARG A 103 -17.12 4.25 0.43
N GLY A 104 -17.63 3.02 0.48
CA GLY A 104 -19.07 2.76 0.56
C GLY A 104 -19.75 3.25 1.84
N GLN A 105 -19.03 3.37 2.93
CA GLN A 105 -19.56 3.85 4.20
C GLN A 105 -19.60 5.39 4.33
N GLU A 106 -19.06 6.14 3.36
CA GLU A 106 -18.94 7.60 3.47
C GLU A 106 -20.28 8.32 3.29
N SER A 107 -20.43 9.45 4.00
CA SER A 107 -21.58 10.34 3.85
C SER A 107 -21.53 11.10 2.53
N ARG A 108 -22.71 11.57 2.09
CA ARG A 108 -22.82 12.44 0.90
C ARG A 108 -21.95 13.70 1.00
N ARG A 109 -21.84 14.30 2.20
CA ARG A 109 -21.03 15.50 2.43
C ARG A 109 -19.54 15.21 2.19
N ARG A 110 -19.02 14.11 2.74
CA ARG A 110 -17.63 13.71 2.52
C ARG A 110 -17.36 13.38 1.04
N LEU A 111 -18.27 12.65 0.39
CA LEU A 111 -18.14 12.33 -1.03
C LEU A 111 -18.13 13.58 -1.91
N ALA A 112 -18.94 14.59 -1.59
CA ALA A 112 -18.90 15.88 -2.29
C ALA A 112 -17.56 16.60 -2.10
N ALA A 113 -17.02 16.62 -0.87
CA ALA A 113 -15.69 17.16 -0.58
C ALA A 113 -14.58 16.42 -1.33
N HIS A 114 -14.65 15.09 -1.40
CA HIS A 114 -13.74 14.28 -2.23
C HIS A 114 -13.83 14.67 -3.71
N GLY A 115 -15.04 14.86 -4.24
CA GLY A 115 -15.22 15.32 -5.62
C GLY A 115 -14.57 16.68 -5.89
N LEU A 116 -14.72 17.63 -4.96
CA LEU A 116 -14.08 18.94 -5.06
C LEU A 116 -12.54 18.81 -4.99
N ALA A 117 -12.03 18.03 -4.03
CA ALA A 117 -10.60 17.78 -3.87
C ALA A 117 -9.99 17.13 -5.12
N ALA A 118 -10.69 16.18 -5.74
CA ALA A 118 -10.28 15.58 -7.00
C ALA A 118 -10.14 16.64 -8.11
N ARG A 119 -11.12 17.55 -8.26
CA ARG A 119 -11.11 18.62 -9.28
C ARG A 119 -10.00 19.65 -9.09
N MET A 120 -9.57 19.90 -7.85
CA MET A 120 -8.42 20.78 -7.55
C MET A 120 -7.09 20.21 -8.05
N HIS A 121 -7.03 18.90 -8.23
CA HIS A 121 -5.83 18.16 -8.60
C HIS A 121 -5.95 17.60 -10.02
N LEU A 122 -5.87 16.28 -10.16
CA LEU A 122 -5.84 15.60 -11.46
C LEU A 122 -7.24 15.28 -11.99
N ARG A 123 -8.30 15.76 -11.33
CA ARG A 123 -9.70 15.40 -11.58
C ARG A 123 -9.86 13.87 -11.59
N ARG A 124 -9.27 13.23 -10.59
CA ARG A 124 -9.20 11.78 -10.43
C ARG A 124 -9.49 11.37 -9.00
N ALA A 125 -10.13 10.22 -8.85
CA ALA A 125 -10.34 9.56 -7.56
C ALA A 125 -10.10 8.06 -7.68
N VAL A 126 -10.00 7.38 -6.54
CA VAL A 126 -10.02 5.92 -6.48
C VAL A 126 -11.34 5.48 -5.87
N LEU A 127 -12.10 4.61 -6.52
CA LEU A 127 -13.24 3.95 -5.87
C LEU A 127 -12.77 2.61 -5.34
N ARG A 128 -12.78 2.43 -4.03
CA ARG A 128 -12.35 1.18 -3.40
C ARG A 128 -13.56 0.38 -2.97
N LEU A 129 -13.83 -0.70 -3.70
CA LEU A 129 -14.91 -1.65 -3.46
C LEU A 129 -14.35 -2.90 -2.79
N GLN A 130 -14.88 -3.26 -1.63
CA GLN A 130 -14.64 -4.54 -0.98
C GLN A 130 -15.84 -5.46 -1.19
N PRO A 131 -15.83 -6.40 -2.17
CA PRO A 131 -17.02 -7.18 -2.52
C PRO A 131 -17.64 -7.95 -1.36
N HIS A 132 -16.83 -8.41 -0.41
CA HIS A 132 -17.30 -9.15 0.76
C HIS A 132 -18.03 -8.29 1.81
N ALA A 133 -17.86 -6.97 1.78
CA ALA A 133 -18.41 -6.03 2.76
C ALA A 133 -19.43 -5.07 2.13
N ASP A 134 -19.15 -4.59 0.92
CA ASP A 134 -19.85 -3.48 0.30
C ASP A 134 -21.01 -3.90 -0.61
N ALA A 135 -20.93 -5.08 -1.26
CA ALA A 135 -21.92 -5.53 -2.22
C ALA A 135 -21.94 -7.05 -2.41
N ALA A 136 -23.03 -7.72 -1.99
CA ALA A 136 -23.17 -9.18 -2.12
C ALA A 136 -23.50 -9.64 -3.55
N ASN A 137 -23.96 -8.72 -4.42
CA ASN A 137 -24.31 -9.02 -5.81
C ASN A 137 -24.07 -7.80 -6.74
N PRO A 138 -24.08 -7.99 -8.08
CA PRO A 138 -23.82 -6.91 -9.04
C PRO A 138 -24.78 -5.71 -8.92
N ALA A 139 -26.07 -5.92 -8.64
CA ALA A 139 -27.03 -4.83 -8.52
C ALA A 139 -26.73 -3.93 -7.31
N GLN A 140 -26.29 -4.51 -6.19
CA GLN A 140 -25.81 -3.74 -5.04
C GLN A 140 -24.51 -3.00 -5.36
N ALA A 141 -23.61 -3.61 -6.12
CA ALA A 141 -22.37 -2.95 -6.56
C ALA A 141 -22.66 -1.78 -7.50
N ASP A 142 -23.64 -1.91 -8.39
CA ASP A 142 -24.10 -0.83 -9.26
C ASP A 142 -24.71 0.32 -8.47
N ALA A 143 -25.66 0.03 -7.57
CA ALA A 143 -26.28 1.05 -6.71
C ALA A 143 -25.24 1.79 -5.85
N LEU A 144 -24.24 1.08 -5.37
CA LEU A 144 -23.13 1.67 -4.63
C LEU A 144 -22.28 2.59 -5.53
N ALA A 145 -21.85 2.10 -6.69
CA ALA A 145 -21.06 2.87 -7.63
C ALA A 145 -21.79 4.15 -8.08
N ASP A 146 -23.08 4.05 -8.43
CA ASP A 146 -23.91 5.18 -8.83
C ASP A 146 -24.01 6.23 -7.73
N ARG A 147 -24.20 5.79 -6.48
CA ARG A 147 -24.25 6.69 -5.32
C ARG A 147 -22.91 7.42 -5.13
N LEU A 148 -21.78 6.72 -5.23
CA LEU A 148 -20.45 7.30 -5.04
C LEU A 148 -20.09 8.30 -6.14
N LEU A 149 -20.38 7.95 -7.41
CA LEU A 149 -20.17 8.82 -8.56
C LEU A 149 -21.07 10.06 -8.49
N HIS A 150 -22.37 9.88 -8.25
CA HIS A 150 -23.32 10.99 -8.14
C HIS A 150 -22.97 11.94 -6.98
N ALA A 151 -22.65 11.42 -5.80
CA ALA A 151 -22.35 12.25 -4.63
C ALA A 151 -21.01 13.00 -4.74
N SER A 152 -20.03 12.47 -5.46
CA SER A 152 -18.77 13.16 -5.76
C SER A 152 -18.86 14.07 -7.00
N GLY A 153 -19.84 13.81 -7.88
CA GLY A 153 -19.97 14.46 -9.19
C GLY A 153 -18.80 14.11 -10.13
N LEU A 154 -18.21 12.93 -9.96
CA LEU A 154 -17.19 12.39 -10.85
C LEU A 154 -17.83 11.40 -11.81
N GLU A 155 -17.26 11.31 -13.01
CA GLU A 155 -17.63 10.31 -14.01
C GLU A 155 -16.78 9.05 -13.85
N ALA A 156 -17.25 7.90 -14.37
CA ALA A 156 -16.53 6.64 -14.24
C ALA A 156 -15.12 6.69 -14.86
N GLU A 157 -14.97 7.40 -15.97
CA GLU A 157 -13.72 7.64 -16.70
C GLU A 157 -12.69 8.45 -15.90
N GLU A 158 -13.12 9.12 -14.84
CA GLU A 158 -12.27 9.89 -13.93
C GLU A 158 -11.82 9.04 -12.72
N VAL A 159 -12.36 7.83 -12.58
CA VAL A 159 -12.20 7.01 -11.38
C VAL A 159 -11.39 5.75 -11.67
N ASP A 160 -10.34 5.55 -10.88
CA ASP A 160 -9.61 4.28 -10.82
C ASP A 160 -10.37 3.31 -9.89
N LEU A 161 -10.94 2.23 -10.42
CA LEU A 161 -11.62 1.21 -9.63
C LEU A 161 -10.60 0.27 -8.97
N LEU A 162 -10.64 0.19 -7.65
CA LEU A 162 -9.90 -0.80 -6.87
C LEU A 162 -10.86 -1.84 -6.28
N ILE A 163 -10.76 -3.07 -6.77
CA ILE A 163 -11.44 -4.24 -6.19
C ILE A 163 -10.55 -4.79 -5.09
N ASP A 164 -10.95 -4.62 -3.84
CA ASP A 164 -10.19 -5.00 -2.67
C ASP A 164 -10.73 -6.28 -2.03
N LEU A 165 -9.96 -7.36 -2.16
CA LEU A 165 -10.27 -8.67 -1.59
C LEU A 165 -9.89 -8.77 -0.11
N ALA A 166 -9.29 -7.72 0.47
CA ALA A 166 -8.78 -7.66 1.83
C ALA A 166 -7.86 -8.83 2.16
N GLU A 167 -8.17 -9.62 3.20
CA GLU A 167 -7.29 -10.65 3.73
C GLU A 167 -7.40 -11.99 3.00
N THR A 168 -6.27 -12.45 2.46
CA THR A 168 -6.04 -13.79 1.90
C THR A 168 -5.14 -14.60 2.83
N ALA A 169 -5.62 -14.89 4.04
CA ALA A 169 -4.82 -15.54 5.09
C ALA A 169 -4.35 -16.97 4.77
N CYS A 170 -5.03 -17.69 3.87
CA CYS A 170 -4.71 -19.07 3.53
C CYS A 170 -5.08 -19.42 2.09
N VAL A 171 -4.66 -20.62 1.65
CA VAL A 171 -4.96 -21.18 0.33
C VAL A 171 -6.47 -21.25 0.04
N THR A 172 -7.29 -21.59 1.04
CA THR A 172 -8.75 -21.67 0.89
C THR A 172 -9.36 -20.29 0.61
N HIS A 173 -8.92 -19.24 1.30
CA HIS A 173 -9.35 -17.87 1.00
C HIS A 173 -8.93 -17.45 -0.41
N ALA A 174 -7.69 -17.74 -0.82
CA ALA A 174 -7.22 -17.45 -2.16
C ALA A 174 -8.05 -18.17 -3.25
N ALA A 175 -8.41 -19.44 -3.03
CA ALA A 175 -9.25 -20.21 -3.95
C ALA A 175 -10.66 -19.61 -4.07
N ARG A 176 -11.28 -19.25 -2.94
CA ARG A 176 -12.60 -18.60 -2.92
C ARG A 176 -12.63 -17.32 -3.75
N PHE A 177 -11.61 -16.47 -3.62
CA PHE A 177 -11.58 -15.24 -4.39
C PHE A 177 -11.38 -15.49 -5.88
N GLN A 178 -10.59 -16.50 -6.26
CA GLN A 178 -10.38 -16.86 -7.66
C GLN A 178 -11.67 -17.31 -8.36
N GLU A 179 -12.52 -18.07 -7.68
CA GLU A 179 -13.84 -18.46 -8.21
C GLU A 179 -14.75 -17.25 -8.46
N GLN A 180 -14.63 -16.21 -7.64
CA GLN A 180 -15.47 -15.02 -7.72
C GLN A 180 -14.92 -13.96 -8.68
N LEU A 181 -13.60 -13.93 -8.88
CA LEU A 181 -12.91 -12.82 -9.52
C LEU A 181 -13.38 -12.59 -10.96
N HIS A 182 -13.54 -13.64 -11.77
CA HIS A 182 -14.01 -13.48 -13.16
C HIS A 182 -15.37 -12.78 -13.24
N ARG A 183 -16.28 -13.08 -12.30
CA ARG A 183 -17.59 -12.43 -12.23
C ARG A 183 -17.46 -10.97 -11.80
N ILE A 184 -16.60 -10.68 -10.83
CA ILE A 184 -16.35 -9.31 -10.36
C ILE A 184 -15.70 -8.47 -11.47
N LEU A 185 -14.72 -9.01 -12.18
CA LEU A 185 -14.06 -8.33 -13.30
C LEU A 185 -15.00 -8.11 -14.48
N ARG A 186 -15.90 -9.07 -14.76
CA ARG A 186 -16.95 -8.88 -15.77
C ARG A 186 -17.89 -7.72 -15.40
N TRP A 187 -18.31 -7.64 -14.14
CA TRP A 187 -19.08 -6.49 -13.65
C TRP A 187 -18.28 -5.20 -13.75
N ALA A 188 -17.02 -5.19 -13.31
CA ALA A 188 -16.19 -4.00 -13.37
C ALA A 188 -16.09 -3.44 -14.80
N ARG A 189 -15.97 -4.31 -15.79
CA ARG A 189 -15.89 -3.93 -17.21
C ARG A 189 -17.20 -3.44 -17.83
N THR A 190 -18.34 -3.45 -17.13
CA THR A 190 -19.59 -2.88 -17.65
C THR A 190 -19.59 -1.36 -17.67
N ARG A 191 -18.61 -0.73 -17.00
CA ARG A 191 -18.46 0.72 -16.92
C ARG A 191 -17.07 1.13 -17.43
N PRO A 192 -16.95 2.32 -18.01
CA PRO A 192 -15.69 2.82 -18.56
C PRO A 192 -14.77 3.39 -17.46
N TRP A 193 -14.44 2.61 -16.44
CA TRP A 193 -13.49 3.03 -15.40
C TRP A 193 -12.16 3.45 -16.02
N ARG A 194 -11.53 4.48 -15.45
CA ARG A 194 -10.20 4.93 -15.88
C ARG A 194 -9.16 3.80 -15.86
N SER A 195 -9.22 2.99 -14.81
CA SER A 195 -8.47 1.74 -14.69
C SER A 195 -9.16 0.81 -13.70
N ILE A 196 -8.82 -0.48 -13.77
CA ILE A 196 -9.31 -1.49 -12.83
C ILE A 196 -8.07 -2.14 -12.19
N SER A 197 -8.03 -2.25 -10.87
CA SER A 197 -6.98 -2.95 -10.13
C SER A 197 -7.56 -3.89 -9.09
N VAL A 198 -6.82 -4.94 -8.75
CA VAL A 198 -7.22 -5.91 -7.72
C VAL A 198 -6.21 -5.90 -6.58
N ALA A 199 -6.70 -5.68 -5.36
CA ALA A 199 -5.93 -5.76 -4.12
C ALA A 199 -6.22 -7.05 -3.35
N SER A 200 -5.17 -7.60 -2.73
CA SER A 200 -5.28 -8.62 -1.70
C SER A 200 -4.05 -8.57 -0.78
N GLY A 201 -4.17 -9.03 0.47
CA GLY A 201 -3.05 -9.07 1.41
C GLY A 201 -2.99 -10.37 2.21
N ALA A 202 -1.81 -10.98 2.28
CA ALA A 202 -1.59 -12.24 2.97
C ALA A 202 -0.67 -12.16 4.20
N MET A 203 -0.07 -10.99 4.47
CA MET A 203 0.75 -10.81 5.68
C MET A 203 -0.10 -10.99 6.94
N PRO A 204 0.29 -11.86 7.89
CA PRO A 204 -0.48 -12.06 9.11
C PRO A 204 -0.61 -10.76 9.92
N PRO A 205 -1.74 -10.57 10.63
CA PRO A 205 -1.94 -9.41 11.50
C PRO A 205 -0.92 -9.34 12.63
N ASN A 206 -0.34 -10.49 12.99
CA ASN A 206 0.65 -10.60 14.04
C ASN A 206 1.80 -11.53 13.67
N LEU A 207 2.99 -11.21 14.16
CA LEU A 207 4.19 -12.03 14.02
C LEU A 207 4.72 -12.51 15.38
N ASP A 208 3.99 -12.28 16.49
CA ASP A 208 4.51 -12.56 17.83
C ASP A 208 4.75 -14.05 18.08
N ASP A 209 3.89 -14.91 17.50
CA ASP A 209 3.93 -16.36 17.65
C ASP A 209 4.99 -17.04 16.75
N LEU A 210 5.64 -16.27 15.88
CA LEU A 210 6.71 -16.79 15.04
C LEU A 210 7.99 -17.00 15.87
N PRO A 211 8.71 -18.11 15.65
CA PRO A 211 10.04 -18.32 16.21
C PRO A 211 10.95 -17.11 15.97
N THR A 212 11.76 -16.79 16.97
CA THR A 212 12.77 -15.73 16.85
C THR A 212 14.13 -16.33 16.54
N ASP A 213 15.03 -15.52 15.99
CA ASP A 213 16.44 -15.87 15.74
C ASP A 213 16.66 -16.94 14.66
N VAL A 214 15.59 -17.27 13.93
CA VAL A 214 15.61 -18.10 12.72
C VAL A 214 14.72 -17.44 11.66
N PRO A 215 15.08 -17.49 10.36
CA PRO A 215 14.20 -17.02 9.30
C PRO A 215 12.95 -17.91 9.20
N VAL A 216 11.78 -17.30 9.09
CA VAL A 216 10.50 -18.01 8.93
C VAL A 216 9.87 -17.65 7.58
N THR A 217 9.42 -18.65 6.84
CA THR A 217 8.74 -18.45 5.56
C THR A 217 7.24 -18.26 5.76
N ILE A 218 6.66 -17.28 5.07
CA ILE A 218 5.20 -17.05 4.99
C ILE A 218 4.82 -16.92 3.53
N ASP A 219 3.85 -17.71 3.09
CA ASP A 219 3.39 -17.70 1.70
C ASP A 219 2.71 -16.37 1.30
N ARG A 220 3.02 -15.89 0.09
CA ARG A 220 2.35 -14.77 -0.56
C ARG A 220 1.08 -15.24 -1.25
N HIS A 221 0.06 -15.57 -0.46
CA HIS A 221 -1.24 -15.96 -1.02
C HIS A 221 -1.90 -14.83 -1.83
N ASP A 222 -1.56 -13.57 -1.56
CA ASP A 222 -1.87 -12.38 -2.36
C ASP A 222 -1.27 -12.48 -3.77
N ALA A 223 0.02 -12.79 -3.88
CA ALA A 223 0.69 -12.98 -5.16
C ALA A 223 0.14 -14.20 -5.91
N ARG A 224 -0.28 -15.25 -5.19
CA ARG A 224 -0.98 -16.41 -5.78
C ARG A 224 -2.36 -16.04 -6.34
N VAL A 225 -3.10 -15.12 -5.71
CA VAL A 225 -4.35 -14.60 -6.30
C VAL A 225 -4.02 -13.85 -7.58
N TRP A 226 -3.04 -12.95 -7.54
CA TRP A 226 -2.60 -12.17 -8.70
C TRP A 226 -2.17 -13.03 -9.90
N ALA A 227 -1.32 -14.02 -9.68
CA ALA A 227 -0.82 -14.89 -10.75
C ALA A 227 -1.94 -15.67 -11.47
N ARG A 228 -3.11 -15.84 -10.85
CA ARG A 228 -4.26 -16.52 -11.45
C ARG A 228 -5.26 -15.58 -12.10
N ILE A 229 -5.09 -14.26 -11.99
CA ILE A 229 -5.96 -13.30 -12.68
C ILE A 229 -5.78 -13.45 -14.18
N GLY A 230 -4.53 -13.40 -14.68
CA GLY A 230 -4.20 -13.69 -16.08
C GLY A 230 -4.88 -12.80 -17.12
N GLU A 231 -5.57 -11.74 -16.70
CA GLU A 231 -6.42 -10.89 -17.53
C GLU A 231 -5.68 -9.59 -17.86
N PRO A 232 -5.54 -9.22 -19.15
CA PRO A 232 -4.96 -7.95 -19.53
C PRO A 232 -5.86 -6.79 -19.08
N GLY A 233 -5.31 -5.59 -18.93
CA GLY A 233 -6.08 -4.43 -18.49
C GLY A 233 -6.25 -4.30 -16.97
N ILE A 234 -5.81 -5.29 -16.19
CA ILE A 234 -5.99 -5.28 -14.73
C ILE A 234 -4.67 -4.89 -14.07
N GLY A 235 -4.71 -3.92 -13.16
CA GLY A 235 -3.58 -3.49 -12.34
C GLY A 235 -3.45 -4.28 -11.04
N TYR A 236 -2.22 -4.32 -10.50
CA TYR A 236 -1.92 -4.99 -9.24
C TYR A 236 -1.91 -4.01 -8.06
N ALA A 237 -2.50 -4.44 -6.95
CA ALA A 237 -2.44 -3.79 -5.66
C ALA A 237 -2.25 -4.84 -4.57
N ASP A 238 -1.64 -4.45 -3.46
CA ASP A 238 -1.54 -5.28 -2.25
C ASP A 238 -1.38 -4.38 -1.02
N TYR A 239 -1.22 -5.00 0.15
CA TYR A 239 -1.00 -4.30 1.42
C TYR A 239 0.49 -4.21 1.80
N GLY A 240 1.36 -4.39 0.80
CA GLY A 240 2.81 -4.40 0.97
C GLY A 240 3.29 -5.48 1.93
N VAL A 241 4.12 -5.06 2.89
CA VAL A 241 4.63 -5.90 3.98
C VAL A 241 3.78 -5.81 5.25
N THR A 242 2.52 -5.35 5.15
CA THR A 242 1.60 -5.19 6.28
C THR A 242 0.30 -5.95 6.05
N SER A 243 -0.43 -6.19 7.15
CA SER A 243 -1.71 -6.90 7.08
C SER A 243 -2.86 -5.95 6.74
N PRO A 244 -3.83 -6.41 5.91
CA PRO A 244 -5.14 -5.75 5.78
C PRO A 244 -5.86 -5.61 7.13
N VAL A 245 -5.66 -6.57 8.03
CA VAL A 245 -6.26 -6.59 9.35
C VAL A 245 -5.46 -5.67 10.29
N ARG A 246 -6.15 -4.65 10.82
CA ARG A 246 -5.55 -3.73 11.80
C ARG A 246 -5.59 -4.33 13.20
N ARG A 247 -4.44 -4.37 13.87
CA ARG A 247 -4.39 -4.54 15.33
C ARG A 247 -4.68 -3.18 15.97
N ARG A 248 -5.84 -3.05 16.62
CA ARG A 248 -6.19 -1.88 17.44
C ARG A 248 -5.76 -2.16 18.89
N GLY A 249 -5.07 -1.21 19.52
CA GLY A 249 -4.63 -1.30 20.92
C GLY A 249 -3.13 -1.00 21.15
N VAL A 250 -2.76 -0.77 22.41
CA VAL A 250 -1.38 -0.47 22.81
C VAL A 250 -0.55 -1.75 22.76
N GLN A 251 0.46 -1.80 21.88
CA GLN A 251 1.49 -2.83 21.95
C GLN A 251 2.39 -2.53 23.15
N ARG A 252 2.17 -3.24 24.26
CA ARG A 252 2.90 -3.05 25.53
C ARG A 252 4.32 -3.65 25.52
N HIS A 253 4.73 -4.31 24.44
CA HIS A 253 6.03 -4.96 24.33
C HIS A 253 6.94 -4.20 23.37
N ARG A 254 8.22 -4.10 23.73
CA ARG A 254 9.25 -3.52 22.87
C ARG A 254 9.35 -4.33 21.58
N GLN A 255 9.15 -3.68 20.44
CA GLN A 255 9.22 -4.34 19.14
C GLN A 255 10.61 -4.94 18.90
N LEU A 256 10.61 -6.18 18.41
CA LEU A 256 11.81 -6.90 18.04
C LEU A 256 12.31 -6.45 16.66
N PRO A 257 13.64 -6.39 16.41
CA PRO A 257 14.19 -6.26 15.06
C PRO A 257 13.52 -7.25 14.11
N THR A 258 12.82 -6.72 13.10
CA THR A 258 11.99 -7.51 12.20
C THR A 258 12.10 -7.01 10.77
N LEU A 259 12.64 -7.82 9.86
CA LEU A 259 12.54 -7.59 8.41
C LEU A 259 11.54 -8.56 7.79
N ARG A 260 10.72 -8.03 6.90
CA ARG A 260 9.75 -8.78 6.10
C ARG A 260 10.24 -8.79 4.65
N TYR A 261 11.13 -9.72 4.35
CA TYR A 261 11.86 -9.73 3.09
C TYR A 261 11.06 -10.45 2.01
N THR A 262 10.74 -9.76 0.91
CA THR A 262 9.75 -10.20 -0.07
C THR A 262 10.41 -11.04 -1.16
N GLY A 263 9.99 -12.29 -1.31
CA GLY A 263 10.29 -13.09 -2.49
C GLY A 263 9.13 -13.09 -3.49
N GLU A 264 9.28 -13.89 -4.55
CA GLU A 264 8.24 -14.05 -5.57
C GLU A 264 6.97 -14.70 -5.02
N HIS A 265 7.11 -15.77 -4.23
CA HIS A 265 5.97 -16.56 -3.73
C HIS A 265 5.81 -16.55 -2.21
N HIS A 266 6.76 -15.95 -1.49
CA HIS A 266 6.77 -15.95 -0.03
C HIS A 266 7.56 -14.78 0.53
N TRP A 267 7.18 -14.33 1.72
CA TRP A 267 8.04 -13.52 2.56
C TRP A 267 8.95 -14.41 3.40
N ARG A 268 10.16 -13.92 3.64
CA ARG A 268 11.04 -14.42 4.70
C ARG A 268 11.04 -13.41 5.83
N ILE A 269 10.52 -13.83 6.96
CA ILE A 269 10.46 -13.04 8.18
C ILE A 269 11.72 -13.30 8.98
N TYR A 270 12.55 -12.27 9.12
CA TYR A 270 13.69 -12.29 10.00
C TYR A 270 13.31 -11.53 11.26
N ARG A 271 13.08 -12.21 12.38
CA ARG A 271 12.65 -11.61 13.66
C ARG A 271 13.62 -12.00 14.79
N TRP A 272 14.47 -11.07 15.23
CA TRP A 272 15.53 -11.38 16.20
C TRP A 272 15.15 -10.97 17.62
N SER A 273 15.30 -11.88 18.58
CA SER A 273 15.10 -11.60 20.00
C SER A 273 16.10 -10.57 20.51
N ARG A 274 15.77 -9.85 21.60
CA ARG A 274 16.66 -8.86 22.25
C ARG A 274 17.42 -9.41 23.46
N ARG A 275 17.55 -10.74 23.58
CA ARG A 275 18.09 -11.40 24.78
C ARG A 275 19.59 -11.12 24.99
N GLY A 276 20.04 -11.18 26.25
CA GLY A 276 21.46 -11.25 26.62
C GLY A 276 22.26 -9.95 26.48
N GLY A 277 21.64 -8.77 26.63
CA GLY A 277 22.35 -7.48 26.62
C GLY A 277 22.83 -6.98 25.25
N ARG A 278 22.82 -7.82 24.21
CA ARG A 278 23.25 -7.49 22.83
C ARG A 278 22.21 -6.75 22.01
N SER A 279 21.39 -5.92 22.65
CA SER A 279 20.16 -5.40 22.06
C SER A 279 20.38 -4.51 20.83
N ASP A 280 21.57 -3.91 20.72
CA ASP A 280 21.97 -3.05 19.61
C ASP A 280 22.56 -3.83 18.42
N ASP A 281 23.21 -4.97 18.67
CA ASP A 281 23.79 -5.80 17.61
C ASP A 281 22.75 -6.65 16.86
N ARG A 282 21.55 -6.84 17.43
CA ARG A 282 20.56 -7.78 16.87
C ARG A 282 20.11 -7.41 15.46
N CYS A 283 20.02 -6.12 15.16
CA CYS A 283 19.71 -5.67 13.81
C CYS A 283 20.87 -5.94 12.85
N HIS A 284 22.11 -5.76 13.30
CA HIS A 284 23.29 -6.13 12.52
C HIS A 284 23.33 -7.64 12.24
N ASP A 285 23.14 -8.48 13.26
CA ASP A 285 23.11 -9.94 13.10
C ASP A 285 22.01 -10.39 12.14
N LEU A 286 20.82 -9.78 12.27
CA LEU A 286 19.69 -10.01 11.37
C LEU A 286 20.05 -9.63 9.92
N CYS A 287 20.58 -8.43 9.71
CA CYS A 287 20.94 -7.96 8.36
C CYS A 287 22.05 -8.82 7.75
N ARG A 288 23.06 -9.18 8.54
CA ARG A 288 24.14 -10.09 8.11
C ARG A 288 23.60 -11.44 7.68
N THR A 289 22.69 -12.03 8.47
CA THR A 289 22.03 -13.30 8.15
C THR A 289 21.27 -13.22 6.82
N LEU A 290 20.57 -12.12 6.56
CA LEU A 290 19.85 -11.91 5.31
C LEU A 290 20.81 -11.74 4.11
N VAL A 291 21.85 -10.90 4.23
CA VAL A 291 22.80 -10.61 3.14
C VAL A 291 23.63 -11.83 2.74
N THR A 292 23.93 -12.74 3.67
CA THR A 292 24.64 -14.00 3.37
C THR A 292 23.71 -15.12 2.94
N SER A 293 22.40 -14.90 2.91
CA SER A 293 21.43 -15.93 2.52
C SER A 293 21.41 -16.13 1.01
N PRO A 294 21.02 -17.33 0.52
CA PRO A 294 20.84 -17.59 -0.92
C PRO A 294 19.64 -16.83 -1.52
N HIS A 295 19.00 -15.96 -0.75
CA HIS A 295 17.81 -15.21 -1.12
C HIS A 295 18.06 -13.72 -1.24
N TRP A 296 19.28 -13.30 -0.92
CA TRP A 296 19.76 -11.98 -1.27
C TRP A 296 19.75 -11.82 -2.80
N PRO A 297 19.34 -10.68 -3.35
CA PRO A 297 19.15 -10.54 -4.79
C PRO A 297 20.51 -10.55 -5.48
N ALA A 298 20.57 -11.02 -6.73
CA ALA A 298 21.81 -11.04 -7.51
C ALA A 298 22.38 -9.62 -7.73
N ALA A 299 21.51 -8.61 -7.86
CA ALA A 299 21.90 -7.20 -7.89
C ALA A 299 22.42 -6.67 -6.54
N GLY A 300 22.29 -7.47 -5.48
CA GLY A 300 22.72 -7.17 -4.12
C GLY A 300 22.13 -5.88 -3.59
N ALA A 301 22.98 -5.08 -2.94
CA ALA A 301 22.62 -3.78 -2.37
C ALA A 301 22.06 -2.77 -3.39
N ARG A 302 22.20 -3.02 -4.70
CA ARG A 302 21.68 -2.15 -5.76
C ARG A 302 20.24 -2.49 -6.19
N PHE A 303 19.65 -3.56 -5.64
CA PHE A 303 18.29 -3.97 -6.00
C PHE A 303 17.24 -2.95 -5.58
N SER A 304 17.35 -2.42 -4.37
CA SER A 304 16.48 -1.35 -3.86
C SER A 304 17.25 -0.47 -2.86
N TRP A 305 16.68 0.70 -2.53
CA TRP A 305 17.22 1.50 -1.43
C TRP A 305 17.18 0.74 -0.10
N GLY A 306 16.13 -0.03 0.17
CA GLY A 306 16.04 -0.89 1.34
C GLY A 306 17.18 -1.91 1.42
N ASP A 307 17.57 -2.50 0.29
CA ASP A 307 18.70 -3.45 0.23
C ASP A 307 20.04 -2.76 0.46
N ALA A 308 20.22 -1.53 -0.02
CA ALA A 308 21.40 -0.73 0.30
C ALA A 308 21.53 -0.49 1.81
N GLU A 309 20.42 -0.15 2.47
CA GLU A 309 20.38 0.06 3.92
C GLU A 309 20.65 -1.23 4.70
N ILE A 310 20.02 -2.35 4.32
CA ILE A 310 20.25 -3.67 4.92
C ILE A 310 21.73 -4.07 4.79
N ALA A 311 22.31 -3.94 3.59
CA ALA A 311 23.72 -4.23 3.36
C ALA A 311 24.65 -3.34 4.18
N ARG A 312 24.31 -2.05 4.37
CA ARG A 312 25.06 -1.13 5.23
C ARG A 312 25.02 -1.58 6.69
N ARG A 313 23.85 -1.98 7.19
CA ARG A 313 23.68 -2.51 8.56
C ARG A 313 24.32 -3.88 8.77
N ALA A 314 24.53 -4.66 7.72
CA ALA A 314 25.25 -5.92 7.79
C ALA A 314 26.78 -5.74 7.92
N ARG A 315 27.34 -4.58 7.53
CA ARG A 315 28.79 -4.29 7.59
C ARG A 315 29.25 -3.62 8.88
N SER A 316 28.35 -2.92 9.56
CA SER A 316 28.69 -2.14 10.75
C SER A 316 27.57 -2.25 11.78
N ALA A 317 27.93 -2.33 13.06
CA ALA A 317 27.00 -2.55 14.16
C ALA A 317 26.48 -1.28 14.90
N PRO A 318 26.36 -0.06 14.33
CA PRO A 318 25.86 1.06 15.13
C PRO A 318 24.33 0.96 15.29
N GLY A 319 23.94 0.57 16.51
CA GLY A 319 22.58 0.66 17.05
C GLY A 319 21.60 -0.40 16.56
N ALA A 320 20.57 -0.66 17.38
CA ALA A 320 19.53 -1.65 17.10
C ALA A 320 18.70 -1.40 15.82
N GLY A 321 18.88 -0.27 15.14
CA GLY A 321 17.86 0.25 14.21
C GLY A 321 16.59 0.67 14.96
N SER A 322 15.64 1.26 14.23
CA SER A 322 14.32 1.60 14.75
C SER A 322 13.25 0.78 14.03
N PRO A 323 12.07 0.57 14.64
CA PRO A 323 10.96 -0.06 13.95
C PRO A 323 10.58 0.61 12.63
N ALA A 324 10.65 1.94 12.58
CA ALA A 324 10.45 2.70 11.36
C ALA A 324 11.51 2.37 10.31
N GLY A 325 12.78 2.20 10.72
CA GLY A 325 13.87 1.78 9.84
C GLY A 325 13.62 0.40 9.24
N TRP A 326 13.34 -0.62 10.07
CA TRP A 326 13.09 -1.98 9.58
C TRP A 326 11.86 -2.04 8.65
N MET A 327 10.81 -1.27 8.96
CA MET A 327 9.65 -1.14 8.09
C MET A 327 10.02 -0.50 6.75
N SER A 328 10.79 0.61 6.77
CA SER A 328 11.19 1.30 5.55
C SER A 328 11.98 0.42 4.58
N TRP A 329 12.92 -0.38 5.09
CA TRP A 329 13.74 -1.26 4.24
C TRP A 329 12.91 -2.42 3.68
N SER A 330 12.01 -2.98 4.50
CA SER A 330 11.09 -4.04 4.08
C SER A 330 10.13 -3.55 2.99
N THR A 331 9.52 -2.37 3.17
CA THR A 331 8.60 -1.76 2.20
C THR A 331 9.32 -1.37 0.91
N SER A 332 10.52 -0.79 0.99
CA SER A 332 11.29 -0.42 -0.20
C SER A 332 11.67 -1.65 -1.03
N HIS A 333 12.21 -2.70 -0.40
CA HIS A 333 12.52 -3.95 -1.08
C HIS A 333 11.27 -4.59 -1.68
N HIS A 334 10.14 -4.58 -0.95
CA HIS A 334 8.88 -5.11 -1.43
C HIS A 334 8.38 -4.41 -2.70
N ILE A 335 8.40 -3.07 -2.73
CA ILE A 335 8.02 -2.29 -3.91
C ILE A 335 8.90 -2.68 -5.10
N ALA A 336 10.23 -2.73 -4.92
CA ALA A 336 11.16 -3.13 -5.98
C ALA A 336 10.88 -4.56 -6.48
N GLN A 337 10.64 -5.51 -5.57
CA GLN A 337 10.31 -6.89 -5.91
C GLN A 337 9.00 -7.00 -6.69
N VAL A 338 7.94 -6.27 -6.29
CA VAL A 338 6.68 -6.25 -7.02
C VAL A 338 6.86 -5.64 -8.40
N LEU A 339 7.56 -4.52 -8.51
CA LEU A 339 7.83 -3.87 -9.78
C LEU A 339 8.65 -4.78 -10.73
N GLN A 340 9.61 -5.54 -10.21
CA GLN A 340 10.34 -6.57 -10.95
C GLN A 340 9.40 -7.70 -11.42
N THR A 341 8.56 -8.24 -10.53
CA THR A 341 7.64 -9.35 -10.86
C THR A 341 6.61 -8.96 -11.91
N LEU A 342 6.09 -7.75 -11.87
CA LEU A 342 5.07 -7.29 -12.82
C LEU A 342 5.63 -7.11 -14.25
N LYS A 343 6.96 -7.20 -14.45
CA LYS A 343 7.64 -6.95 -15.74
C LYS A 343 7.13 -5.69 -16.44
N ILE A 344 6.74 -4.69 -15.66
CA ILE A 344 6.45 -3.38 -16.21
C ILE A 344 7.84 -2.84 -16.57
N GLU A 345 8.15 -2.81 -17.86
CA GLU A 345 9.37 -2.19 -18.39
C GLU A 345 9.01 -0.82 -18.98
#